data_AF-A0A535LRX9-F1
#
_entry.id   AF-A0A535LRX9-F1
#
_cell.length_a   1.000
_cell.length_b   1.000
_cell.length_c   1.000
_cell.angle_alpha   90.00
_cell.angle_beta   90.00
_cell.angle_gamma   90.00
#
_symmetry.space_group_name_H-M   'P 1'
#
loop_
_entity.id
_entity.type
_entity.pdbx_description
1 polymer ?
#
loop_
_entity_poly.entity_id
_entity_poly.type
_entity_poly.pdbx_seq_one_letter_code
_entity_poly.pdbx_strand_id
1 'polypeptide(L)' 'MSDRTSSAGRVPLRVSLFSPILKVLLAAGIPVGPNGLITIRGRKSGLLRTTPVAIIAVSGRRWIWAP' A
#
# COMPACT_ATOMS: atom_id res chain seq x y z
N MET A 1 -25.59 -19.36 12.88
CA MET A 1 -26.19 -18.79 11.65
C MET A 1 -26.03 -17.28 11.69
N SER A 2 -24.96 -16.72 11.12
CA SER A 2 -24.83 -15.28 10.84
C SER A 2 -23.77 -15.12 9.74
N ASP A 3 -24.23 -15.00 8.50
CA ASP A 3 -23.40 -14.69 7.35
C ASP A 3 -22.81 -13.28 7.49
N ARG A 4 -21.49 -13.19 7.61
CA ARG A 4 -20.76 -11.93 7.37
C ARG A 4 -20.36 -11.90 5.90
N THR A 5 -21.32 -11.54 5.05
CA THR A 5 -21.06 -11.19 3.65
C THR A 5 -20.17 -9.96 3.65
N SER A 6 -18.87 -10.18 3.44
CA SER A 6 -17.87 -9.13 3.35
C SER A 6 -18.14 -8.35 2.06
N SER A 7 -18.80 -7.19 2.17
CA SER A 7 -18.95 -6.26 1.06
C SER A 7 -17.55 -5.83 0.62
N ALA A 8 -17.12 -6.27 -0.56
CA ALA A 8 -15.88 -5.86 -1.17
C ALA A 8 -15.96 -4.36 -1.49
N GLY A 9 -15.52 -3.53 -0.54
CA GLY A 9 -15.42 -2.08 -0.70
C GLY A 9 -14.61 -1.76 -1.95
N ARG A 10 -15.27 -1.22 -2.99
CA ARG A 10 -14.59 -0.70 -4.17
C ARG A 10 -13.76 0.50 -3.72
N VAL A 11 -12.43 0.33 -3.72
CA VAL A 11 -11.48 1.41 -3.44
C VAL A 11 -11.76 2.57 -4.40
N PRO A 12 -11.89 3.82 -3.91
CA PRO A 12 -12.18 4.98 -4.77
C PRO A 12 -11.07 5.21 -5.80
N LEU A 13 -11.44 5.45 -7.06
CA LEU A 13 -10.48 5.70 -8.17
C LEU A 13 -9.45 6.81 -7.87
N ARG A 14 -9.75 7.79 -7.01
CA ARG A 14 -8.83 8.88 -6.65
C ARG A 14 -7.60 8.40 -5.85
N VAL A 15 -7.69 7.28 -5.13
CA VAL A 15 -6.53 6.64 -4.48
C VAL A 15 -5.59 6.01 -5.53
N SER A 16 -6.11 5.72 -6.74
CA SER A 16 -5.35 5.09 -7.83
C SER A 16 -4.50 6.07 -8.65
N LEU A 17 -4.87 7.36 -8.74
CA LEU A 17 -4.15 8.32 -9.59
C LEU A 17 -2.89 8.95 -8.94
N PHE A 18 -2.80 8.93 -7.60
CA PHE A 18 -1.58 9.37 -6.89
C PHE A 18 -0.44 8.35 -6.95
N SER A 19 -0.75 7.09 -7.32
CA SER A 19 0.21 5.98 -7.31
C SER A 19 1.42 6.15 -8.25
N PRO A 20 1.31 6.57 -9.53
CA PRO A 20 2.47 6.64 -10.41
C PRO A 20 3.46 7.74 -10.03
N ILE A 21 2.99 8.95 -9.69
CA ILE A 21 3.86 10.07 -9.28
C ILE A 21 4.57 9.75 -7.97
N LEU A 22 3.84 9.25 -6.97
CA LEU A 22 4.44 8.81 -5.71
C LEU A 22 5.46 7.70 -5.92
N LYS A 23 5.18 6.73 -6.81
CA LYS A 23 6.16 5.69 -7.15
C LYS A 23 7.43 6.26 -7.74
N VAL A 24 7.34 7.21 -8.68
CA VAL A 24 8.50 7.84 -9.29
C VAL A 24 9.31 8.62 -8.27
N LEU A 25 8.67 9.45 -7.45
CA LEU A 25 9.34 10.24 -6.40
C LEU A 25 10.02 9.33 -5.38
N LEU A 26 9.34 8.29 -4.89
CA LEU A 26 9.90 7.35 -3.93
C LEU A 26 11.01 6.48 -4.55
N ALA A 27 10.87 6.07 -5.82
CA ALA A 27 11.94 5.36 -6.53
C ALA A 27 13.17 6.25 -6.74
N ALA A 28 12.97 7.56 -6.91
CA ALA A 28 14.04 8.56 -6.97
C ALA A 28 14.61 8.95 -5.59
N GLY A 29 14.14 8.34 -4.49
CA GLY A 29 14.62 8.61 -3.13
C GLY A 29 14.11 9.92 -2.54
N ILE A 30 13.14 10.58 -3.16
CA ILE A 30 12.54 11.81 -2.66
C ILE A 30 11.60 11.44 -1.50
N PRO A 31 11.82 11.96 -0.28
CA PRO A 31 10.98 11.62 0.86
C PRO A 31 9.60 12.26 0.72
N VAL A 32 8.56 11.43 0.59
CA VAL A 32 7.17 11.89 0.51
C VAL A 32 6.38 11.37 1.72
N GLY A 33 6.49 12.07 2.84
CA GLY A 33 5.88 11.67 4.10
C GLY A 33 6.41 10.32 4.62
N PRO A 34 5.64 9.55 5.40
CA PRO A 34 6.06 8.24 5.91
C PRO A 34 6.01 7.14 4.82
N ASN A 35 5.84 7.49 3.55
CA ASN A 35 5.62 6.51 2.50
C ASN A 35 6.92 5.86 2.05
N GLY A 36 6.90 4.54 1.89
CA GLY A 36 7.95 3.76 1.25
C GLY A 36 7.36 2.81 0.21
N LEU A 37 8.21 2.33 -0.70
CA LEU A 37 7.81 1.29 -1.65
C LEU A 37 7.96 -0.08 -1.01
N ILE A 38 6.89 -0.87 -1.05
CA ILE A 38 6.95 -2.29 -0.75
C ILE A 38 6.64 -3.10 -1.99
N THR A 39 7.48 -4.10 -2.25
CA THR A 39 7.24 -5.10 -3.29
C THR A 39 6.80 -6.38 -2.62
N ILE A 40 5.58 -6.82 -2.92
CA ILE A 40 4.98 -8.02 -2.35
C ILE A 40 4.53 -8.99 -3.44
N ARG A 41 4.56 -10.28 -3.13
CA ARG A 41 4.02 -11.32 -4.01
C ARG A 41 2.50 -11.36 -3.87
N GLY A 42 1.79 -11.31 -5.00
CA GLY A 42 0.33 -11.46 -4.99
C GLY A 42 -0.09 -12.86 -4.54
N ARG A 43 -0.91 -12.96 -3.50
CA ARG A 43 -1.40 -14.24 -2.94
C ARG A 43 -1.98 -15.18 -4.00
N LYS A 44 -2.79 -14.65 -4.92
CA LYS A 44 -3.47 -15.44 -5.97
C LYS A 44 -2.66 -15.55 -7.26
N SER A 45 -2.12 -14.43 -7.75
CA SER A 45 -1.48 -14.40 -9.06
C SER A 45 0.02 -14.70 -9.04
N GLY A 46 0.66 -14.74 -7.87
CA GLY A 46 2.11 -14.94 -7.75
C GLY A 46 3.00 -13.79 -8.26
N LEU A 47 2.45 -12.82 -8.99
CA LEU A 47 3.17 -11.66 -9.53
C LEU A 47 3.65 -10.71 -8.43
N LEU A 48 4.85 -10.17 -8.61
CA LEU A 48 5.38 -9.09 -7.79
C LEU A 48 4.60 -7.80 -8.06
N ARG A 49 4.15 -7.14 -7.00
CA ARG A 49 3.47 -5.86 -7.06
C ARG A 49 4.17 -4.87 -6.16
N THR A 50 4.53 -3.72 -6.71
CA THR A 50 5.13 -2.60 -5.98
C THR A 50 4.08 -1.54 -5.69
N THR A 51 3.90 -1.22 -4.41
CA THR A 51 2.88 -0.29 -3.93
C THR A 51 3.50 0.70 -2.94
N PRO A 52 3.22 2.01 -3.06
CA PRO A 52 3.56 2.96 -2.02
C PRO A 52 2.65 2.74 -0.81
N VAL A 53 3.24 2.54 0.36
CA VAL A 53 2.52 2.37 1.62
C VAL A 53 3.19 3.22 2.71
N ALA A 54 2.39 3.73 3.64
CA ALA A 54 2.94 4.40 4.81
C ALA A 54 3.62 3.36 5.72
N ILE A 55 4.92 3.55 5.97
CA ILE A 55 5.73 2.76 6.88
C ILE A 55 6.04 3.64 8.09
N ILE A 56 5.57 3.22 9.26
CA ILE A 56 5.76 3.95 10.52
C ILE A 56 6.66 3.16 11.46
N ALA A 57 7.49 3.86 12.23
CA ALA A 57 8.33 3.27 13.26
C ALA A 57 7.68 3.47 14.63
N VAL A 58 7.35 2.38 15.31
CA VAL A 58 6.77 2.40 16.66
C VAL A 58 7.50 1.39 17.52
N SER A 59 8.03 1.85 18.66
CA SER A 59 8.76 1.01 19.64
C SER A 59 9.89 0.18 19.02
N GLY A 60 10.69 0.78 18.13
CA GLY A 60 11.81 0.13 17.45
C GLY A 60 11.42 -0.87 16.36
N ARG A 61 10.13 -0.98 16.02
CA ARG A 61 9.63 -1.84 14.94
C ARG A 61 8.99 -1.02 13.83
N ARG A 62 9.09 -1.54 12.60
CA ARG A 62 8.43 -0.96 11.43
C ARG A 62 7.07 -1.61 11.22
N TRP A 63 6.07 -0.77 10.98
CA TRP A 63 4.69 -1.16 10.75
C TRP A 63 4.21 -0.58 9.43
N ILE A 64 3.29 -1.28 8.77
CA ILE A 64 2.63 -0.80 7.56
C ILE A 64 1.21 -0.40 7.95
N TRP A 65 0.80 0.81 7.56
CA TRP A 65 -0.60 1.21 7.71
C TRP A 65 -1.42 0.74 6.50
N ALA A 66 -2.40 -0.13 6.74
CA ALA A 66 -3.40 -0.55 5.76
C ALA A 66 -4.83 -0.29 6.29
N PRO A 67 -5.46 0.85 5.97
CA PRO A 67 -6.83 1.16 6.35
C PRO A 67 -7.89 0.43 5.51
#